data_AF-A0A927CQ06-F1
#
_entry.id   AF-A0A927CQ06-F1
#
_cell.length_a   1.000
_cell.length_b   1.000
_cell.length_c   1.000
_cell.angle_alpha   90.00
_cell.angle_beta   90.00
_cell.angle_gamma   90.00
#
_symmetry.space_group_name_H-M   'P 1'
#
loop_
_entity.id
_entity.type
_entity.pdbx_description
1 polymer ?
#
loop_
_entity_poly.entity_id
_entity_poly.type
_entity_poly.pdbx_seq_one_letter_code
_entity_poly.pdbx_strand_id
1 'polypeptide(L)'
;MKKIILGMLALQLAWLHLFAAGASAAANRHEAEARLLNELGLFEGTEAGLELDRRLTRAEGAVMLVRLIGKEKASLTVTEPLPYRDVPQWAYPAVAYLHASGLINGISAGQFGSSTYITASQYATMMARALGYREDRGDFKPNQALGKLVQLNVIPDEKNKELSARTFTRGDVAWLSYHALQAPLKETGKTLAQQLIEQGVIAYEAAMEAGLIDHAPVLLEDSGGIRVTRPSYGTLNVVIRRGELYAPLAAEYASAALRTYDETVRYEQAAAALKNGSFDYGELLRTGRLTDEHPVPGDQSANRFYSRPLTLGASPLLDRDTQRQFGYVLVFYDDRRKPVYYMHEKLPLLETKLSSSPKIAALMYHHFSEKEEQSSVTVHPERLRSQLRALKAEGYVPIRQQDLLAFLQGDQQVKLPEKSVILTIDDGYESNYELAYPILAEEGFYATIFVISSFRGRTPGVIPHFSWEKALEMYRSGFIDIHNHTFDAHFYGRTAGGKGPALTSRLYVNDRLETKAEYEKRIFEDLRQSRSMIEKNVGNRVFALSYPYGSYNRSVIAAAVSTGHSLMYTTREGLIRKGTDPYALPRINVDGGYSAEDLLHHIQSFH
;
A
#
# COMPACT_ATOMS: atom_id res chain seq x y z
N MET A 1 -55.58 11.30 -45.99
CA MET A 1 -54.73 10.12 -46.28
C MET A 1 -53.27 10.32 -45.85
N LYS A 2 -53.00 10.82 -44.63
CA LYS A 2 -51.65 10.91 -44.06
C LYS A 2 -51.57 10.36 -42.62
N LYS A 3 -52.61 9.66 -42.16
CA LYS A 3 -52.70 9.08 -40.81
C LYS A 3 -52.93 7.56 -40.78
N ILE A 4 -52.81 6.86 -41.91
CA ILE A 4 -52.96 5.39 -41.99
C ILE A 4 -51.69 4.67 -42.50
N ILE A 5 -50.72 5.38 -43.09
CA ILE A 5 -49.46 4.76 -43.58
C ILE A 5 -48.37 4.70 -42.50
N LEU A 6 -48.48 5.46 -41.40
CA LEU A 6 -47.49 5.43 -40.32
C LEU A 6 -47.69 4.25 -39.34
N GLY A 7 -48.86 3.58 -39.39
CA GLY A 7 -49.22 2.46 -38.51
C GLY A 7 -48.78 1.08 -38.99
N MET A 8 -48.31 0.93 -40.23
CA MET A 8 -47.88 -0.37 -40.78
C MET A 8 -46.35 -0.52 -40.92
N LEU A 9 -45.56 0.54 -40.70
CA LEU A 9 -44.10 0.42 -40.57
C LEU A 9 -43.65 0.08 -39.14
N ALA A 10 -44.49 0.34 -38.15
CA ALA A 10 -44.19 0.06 -36.73
C ALA A 10 -44.47 -1.40 -36.31
N LEU A 11 -45.17 -2.19 -37.13
CA LEU A 11 -45.47 -3.60 -36.84
C LEU A 11 -44.57 -4.62 -37.58
N GLN A 12 -43.70 -4.18 -38.51
CA GLN A 12 -42.65 -5.04 -39.09
C GLN A 12 -41.31 -4.96 -38.34
N LEU A 13 -41.17 -4.02 -37.39
CA LEU A 13 -39.97 -3.92 -36.54
C LEU A 13 -40.13 -4.62 -35.18
N ALA A 14 -41.31 -5.19 -34.89
CA ALA A 14 -41.60 -5.89 -33.64
C ALA A 14 -41.46 -7.43 -33.72
N TRP A 15 -41.08 -7.99 -34.87
CA TRP A 15 -40.85 -9.44 -35.08
C TRP A 15 -39.47 -9.76 -35.68
N LEU A 16 -38.45 -9.01 -35.24
CA LEU A 16 -37.03 -9.36 -35.35
C LEU A 16 -36.38 -9.27 -33.96
N HIS A 17 -37.04 -9.90 -33.00
CA HIS A 17 -36.49 -10.31 -31.71
C HIS A 17 -36.77 -11.79 -31.51
N LEU A 18 -35.96 -12.66 -32.13
CA LEU A 18 -35.77 -14.04 -31.69
C LEU A 18 -34.49 -14.55 -32.37
N PHE A 19 -33.37 -14.35 -31.66
CA PHE A 19 -31.98 -14.80 -31.87
C PHE A 19 -30.93 -13.67 -31.84
N ALA A 20 -30.90 -12.92 -30.73
CA ALA A 20 -29.63 -12.38 -30.19
C ALA A 20 -29.71 -12.15 -28.67
N ALA A 21 -30.70 -12.71 -27.98
CA ALA A 21 -30.86 -12.67 -26.52
C ALA A 21 -29.91 -13.69 -25.85
N GLY A 22 -28.61 -13.63 -26.18
CA GLY A 22 -27.58 -14.54 -25.68
C GLY A 22 -26.20 -13.92 -25.48
N ALA A 23 -26.01 -12.60 -25.66
CA ALA A 23 -24.67 -11.99 -25.65
C ALA A 23 -24.48 -10.77 -24.73
N SER A 24 -25.32 -10.60 -23.69
CA SER A 24 -25.21 -9.45 -22.77
C SER A 24 -25.19 -9.90 -21.30
N ALA A 25 -24.28 -10.81 -20.95
CA ALA A 25 -24.03 -11.23 -19.56
C ALA A 25 -22.62 -11.78 -19.32
N ALA A 26 -21.58 -11.18 -19.93
CA ALA A 26 -20.20 -11.38 -19.50
C ALA A 26 -19.67 -10.03 -18.99
N ALA A 27 -19.39 -9.93 -17.69
CA ALA A 27 -18.55 -8.84 -17.20
C ALA A 27 -17.17 -9.02 -17.86
N ASN A 28 -16.67 -8.00 -18.59
CA ASN A 28 -15.38 -8.09 -19.25
C ASN A 28 -14.31 -8.44 -18.22
N ARG A 29 -13.71 -9.61 -18.37
CA ARG A 29 -12.70 -10.08 -17.44
C ARG A 29 -11.47 -9.17 -17.57
N HIS A 30 -10.94 -8.69 -16.45
CA HIS A 30 -9.72 -7.88 -16.37
C HIS A 30 -9.83 -6.43 -16.88
N GLU A 31 -11.04 -5.84 -16.82
CA GLU A 31 -11.26 -4.45 -17.24
C GLU A 31 -10.53 -3.41 -16.36
N ALA A 32 -10.39 -3.66 -15.06
CA ALA A 32 -9.70 -2.76 -14.14
C ALA A 32 -8.20 -2.67 -14.49
N GLU A 33 -7.54 -3.82 -14.65
CA GLU A 33 -6.11 -3.90 -14.98
C GLU A 33 -5.82 -3.30 -16.35
N ALA A 34 -6.71 -3.52 -17.33
CA ALA A 34 -6.58 -2.91 -18.65
C ALA A 34 -6.72 -1.39 -18.62
N ARG A 35 -7.60 -0.83 -17.79
CA ARG A 35 -7.75 0.62 -17.60
C ARG A 35 -6.53 1.22 -16.91
N LEU A 36 -6.04 0.60 -15.84
CA LEU A 36 -4.82 1.04 -15.16
C LEU A 36 -3.61 1.06 -16.10
N LEU A 37 -3.42 0.01 -16.90
CA LEU A 37 -2.35 0.00 -17.91
C LEU A 37 -2.56 1.06 -19.00
N ASN A 38 -3.80 1.37 -19.36
CA ASN A 38 -4.11 2.41 -20.33
C ASN A 38 -3.81 3.80 -19.80
N GLU A 39 -4.15 4.08 -18.54
CA GLU A 39 -3.82 5.32 -17.83
C GLU A 39 -2.30 5.51 -17.68
N LEU A 40 -1.56 4.42 -17.49
CA LEU A 40 -0.09 4.42 -17.48
C LEU A 40 0.55 4.55 -18.88
N GLY A 41 -0.24 4.53 -19.95
CA GLY A 41 0.25 4.54 -21.33
C GLY A 41 0.96 3.25 -21.77
N LEU A 42 0.75 2.14 -21.05
CA LEU A 42 1.36 0.83 -21.31
C LEU A 42 0.44 -0.13 -22.08
N PHE A 43 -0.82 0.26 -22.30
CA PHE A 43 -1.83 -0.53 -23.02
C PHE A 43 -2.74 0.41 -23.79
N GLU A 44 -3.16 0.03 -25.01
CA GLU A 44 -4.10 0.83 -25.79
C GLU A 44 -5.29 -0.02 -26.23
N GLY A 45 -6.45 0.61 -26.33
CA GLY A 45 -7.61 0.05 -27.02
C GLY A 45 -7.52 0.25 -28.54
N THR A 46 -8.58 -0.13 -29.22
CA THR A 46 -8.85 0.26 -30.61
C THR A 46 -9.99 1.28 -30.63
N GLU A 47 -10.46 1.65 -31.83
CA GLU A 47 -11.64 2.49 -31.99
C GLU A 47 -12.91 1.87 -31.35
N ALA A 48 -12.92 0.55 -31.15
CA ALA A 48 -14.00 -0.18 -30.47
C ALA A 48 -13.79 -0.31 -28.94
N GLY A 49 -12.82 0.42 -28.36
CA GLY A 49 -12.49 0.36 -26.94
C GLY A 49 -11.41 -0.69 -26.62
N LEU A 50 -11.40 -1.22 -25.39
CA LEU A 50 -10.31 -2.09 -24.92
C LEU A 50 -10.35 -3.52 -25.50
N GLU A 51 -11.51 -3.97 -26.01
CA GLU A 51 -11.72 -5.28 -26.67
C GLU A 51 -11.18 -6.50 -25.89
N LEU A 52 -11.48 -6.59 -24.59
CA LEU A 52 -10.81 -7.55 -23.68
C LEU A 52 -11.22 -9.01 -23.88
N ASP A 53 -12.44 -9.25 -24.39
CA ASP A 53 -12.98 -10.61 -24.52
C ASP A 53 -12.50 -11.34 -25.79
N ARG A 54 -11.90 -10.63 -26.76
CA ARG A 54 -11.44 -11.27 -28.00
C ARG A 54 -10.04 -11.86 -27.86
N ARG A 55 -9.75 -12.82 -28.74
CA ARG A 55 -8.39 -13.32 -28.95
C ARG A 55 -7.53 -12.26 -29.61
N LEU A 56 -6.23 -12.33 -29.36
CA LEU A 56 -5.23 -11.50 -30.01
C LEU A 56 -4.22 -12.35 -30.78
N THR A 57 -3.70 -11.77 -31.85
CA THR A 57 -2.65 -12.33 -32.67
C THR A 57 -1.29 -12.21 -31.99
N ARG A 58 -0.32 -13.01 -32.44
CA ARG A 58 1.06 -12.97 -31.94
C ARG A 58 1.75 -11.64 -32.23
N ALA A 59 1.42 -10.99 -33.36
CA ALA A 59 1.86 -9.64 -33.66
C ALA A 59 1.28 -8.60 -32.69
N GLU A 60 -0.02 -8.66 -32.36
CA GLU A 60 -0.61 -7.79 -31.34
C GLU A 60 0.04 -8.01 -29.97
N GLY A 61 0.26 -9.26 -29.57
CA GLY A 61 0.96 -9.58 -28.31
C GLY A 61 2.40 -9.02 -28.26
N ALA A 62 3.11 -9.01 -29.38
CA ALA A 62 4.44 -8.40 -29.48
C ALA A 62 4.39 -6.87 -29.30
N VAL A 63 3.45 -6.20 -29.96
CA VAL A 63 3.25 -4.74 -29.80
C VAL A 63 2.93 -4.39 -28.35
N MET A 64 2.03 -5.15 -27.72
CA MET A 64 1.66 -4.93 -26.32
C MET A 64 2.84 -5.15 -25.37
N LEU A 65 3.69 -6.16 -25.62
CA LEU A 65 4.89 -6.38 -24.82
C LEU A 65 5.89 -5.22 -24.96
N VAL A 66 6.11 -4.71 -26.18
CA VAL A 66 6.99 -3.55 -26.40
C VAL A 66 6.53 -2.33 -25.62
N ARG A 67 5.21 -2.09 -25.58
CA ARG A 67 4.61 -1.02 -24.77
C ARG A 67 4.83 -1.26 -23.29
N LEU A 68 4.53 -2.46 -22.81
CA LEU A 68 4.71 -2.85 -21.41
C LEU A 68 6.13 -2.58 -20.90
N ILE A 69 7.15 -2.87 -21.71
CA ILE A 69 8.56 -2.62 -21.33
C ILE A 69 9.04 -1.19 -21.61
N GLY A 70 8.15 -0.29 -22.03
CA GLY A 70 8.45 1.12 -22.27
C GLY A 70 9.28 1.40 -23.51
N LYS A 71 9.28 0.51 -24.50
CA LYS A 71 10.16 0.58 -25.68
C LYS A 71 9.45 0.88 -26.99
N GLU A 72 8.20 1.34 -26.94
CA GLU A 72 7.44 1.69 -28.15
C GLU A 72 8.16 2.74 -29.01
N LYS A 73 8.57 3.86 -28.42
CA LYS A 73 9.33 4.91 -29.13
C LYS A 73 10.66 4.39 -29.69
N ALA A 74 11.40 3.60 -28.90
CA ALA A 74 12.67 3.01 -29.33
C ALA A 74 12.49 1.98 -30.46
N SER A 75 11.35 1.29 -30.49
CA SER A 75 11.06 0.32 -31.54
C SER A 75 10.90 0.96 -32.92
N LEU A 76 10.43 2.21 -32.98
CA LEU A 76 10.21 2.95 -34.23
C LEU A 76 11.52 3.32 -34.95
N THR A 77 12.66 3.26 -34.25
CA THR A 77 13.98 3.59 -34.83
C THR A 77 14.76 2.37 -35.30
N VAL A 78 14.22 1.16 -35.10
CA VAL A 78 14.88 -0.09 -35.49
C VAL A 78 14.82 -0.24 -37.02
N THR A 79 15.98 -0.50 -37.63
CA THR A 79 16.12 -0.62 -39.10
C THR A 79 16.61 -1.99 -39.54
N GLU A 80 16.94 -2.84 -38.58
CA GLU A 80 17.47 -4.17 -38.79
C GLU A 80 16.46 -5.05 -39.55
N PRO A 81 16.93 -5.80 -40.56
CA PRO A 81 16.07 -6.70 -41.31
C PRO A 81 15.63 -7.88 -40.42
N LEU A 82 14.33 -8.15 -40.41
CA LEU A 82 13.77 -9.33 -39.78
C LEU A 82 13.96 -10.56 -40.69
N PRO A 83 14.28 -11.74 -40.13
CA PRO A 83 14.28 -12.99 -40.88
C PRO A 83 12.85 -13.46 -41.24
N TYR A 84 11.83 -12.85 -40.64
CA TYR A 84 10.42 -13.23 -40.76
C TYR A 84 9.72 -12.50 -41.90
N ARG A 85 9.15 -13.25 -42.85
CA ARG A 85 8.47 -12.68 -44.03
C ARG A 85 7.01 -12.32 -43.82
N ASP A 86 6.42 -12.81 -42.72
CA ASP A 86 5.00 -12.68 -42.41
C ASP A 86 4.69 -11.56 -41.40
N VAL A 87 5.65 -10.68 -41.10
CA VAL A 87 5.45 -9.57 -40.15
C VAL A 87 4.86 -8.37 -40.89
N PRO A 88 3.62 -7.96 -40.57
CA PRO A 88 3.00 -6.82 -41.24
C PRO A 88 3.68 -5.51 -40.85
N GLN A 89 3.61 -4.51 -41.74
CA GLN A 89 4.30 -3.23 -41.57
C GLN A 89 3.98 -2.53 -40.23
N TRP A 90 2.73 -2.62 -39.75
CA TRP A 90 2.31 -2.00 -38.48
C TRP A 90 2.95 -2.66 -37.24
N ALA A 91 3.30 -3.95 -37.31
CA ALA A 91 3.94 -4.67 -36.21
C ALA A 91 5.46 -4.72 -36.35
N TYR A 92 5.98 -4.40 -37.54
CA TYR A 92 7.39 -4.55 -37.89
C TYR A 92 8.33 -3.87 -36.87
N PRO A 93 8.13 -2.61 -36.47
CA PRO A 93 9.02 -1.95 -35.51
C PRO A 93 9.11 -2.70 -34.17
N ALA A 94 7.95 -3.11 -33.64
CA ALA A 94 7.89 -3.83 -32.36
C ALA A 94 8.54 -5.22 -32.44
N VAL A 95 8.25 -5.98 -33.50
CA VAL A 95 8.82 -7.32 -33.70
C VAL A 95 10.32 -7.23 -33.96
N ALA A 96 10.79 -6.24 -34.73
CA ALA A 96 12.21 -6.01 -34.98
C ALA A 96 12.96 -5.69 -33.69
N TYR A 97 12.44 -4.77 -32.88
CA TYR A 97 13.02 -4.40 -31.59
C TYR A 97 13.13 -5.60 -30.64
N LEU A 98 12.02 -6.34 -30.45
CA LEU A 98 12.01 -7.48 -29.55
C LEU A 98 12.91 -8.61 -30.05
N HIS A 99 13.01 -8.82 -31.37
CA HIS A 99 13.88 -9.81 -31.96
C HIS A 99 15.37 -9.46 -31.74
N ALA A 100 15.75 -8.21 -32.05
CA ALA A 100 17.10 -7.71 -31.82
C ALA A 100 17.50 -7.76 -30.33
N SER A 101 16.53 -7.52 -29.43
CA SER A 101 16.70 -7.64 -27.98
C SER A 101 16.69 -9.09 -27.46
N GLY A 102 16.50 -10.08 -28.35
CA GLY A 102 16.40 -11.49 -28.00
C GLY A 102 15.18 -11.87 -27.15
N LEU A 103 14.15 -11.01 -27.08
CA LEU A 103 12.96 -11.22 -26.26
C LEU A 103 11.93 -12.12 -26.94
N ILE A 104 12.00 -12.26 -28.26
CA ILE A 104 11.07 -13.10 -29.04
C ILE A 104 11.81 -13.96 -30.07
N ASN A 105 11.22 -15.11 -30.39
CA ASN A 105 11.62 -15.95 -31.52
C ASN A 105 10.42 -16.18 -32.43
N GLY A 106 10.70 -16.41 -33.71
CA GLY A 106 9.72 -16.92 -34.67
C GLY A 106 9.32 -18.37 -34.38
N ILE A 107 8.27 -18.81 -35.06
CA ILE A 107 7.78 -20.20 -35.01
C ILE A 107 8.55 -21.11 -35.98
N SER A 108 9.25 -20.52 -36.96
CA SER A 108 10.17 -21.19 -37.87
C SER A 108 11.25 -20.22 -38.37
N ALA A 109 12.23 -20.70 -39.14
CA ALA A 109 13.34 -19.89 -39.64
C ALA A 109 12.92 -18.67 -40.49
N GLY A 110 11.72 -18.70 -41.10
CA GLY A 110 11.21 -17.61 -41.96
C GLY A 110 9.87 -17.03 -41.54
N GLN A 111 9.31 -17.47 -40.41
CA GLN A 111 7.98 -17.04 -39.95
C GLN A 111 7.95 -16.67 -38.48
N PHE A 112 7.40 -15.51 -38.18
CA PHE A 112 7.08 -15.09 -36.82
C PHE A 112 5.78 -15.73 -36.32
N GLY A 113 4.83 -15.99 -37.22
CA GLY A 113 3.47 -16.44 -36.91
C GLY A 113 2.54 -15.26 -36.64
N SER A 114 2.73 -14.13 -37.33
CA SER A 114 2.12 -12.83 -36.98
C SER A 114 0.59 -12.88 -36.83
N SER A 115 -0.10 -13.56 -37.73
CA SER A 115 -1.58 -13.68 -37.75
C SER A 115 -2.11 -14.84 -36.91
N THR A 116 -1.25 -15.65 -36.30
CA THR A 116 -1.69 -16.75 -35.43
C THR A 116 -2.11 -16.21 -34.07
N TYR A 117 -3.15 -16.78 -33.47
CA TYR A 117 -3.56 -16.42 -32.12
C TYR A 117 -2.50 -16.87 -31.10
N ILE A 118 -2.04 -15.93 -30.29
CA ILE A 118 -1.03 -16.22 -29.26
C ILE A 118 -1.63 -17.07 -28.14
N THR A 119 -0.83 -17.98 -27.57
CA THR A 119 -1.23 -18.77 -26.40
C THR A 119 -0.70 -18.14 -25.11
N ALA A 120 -1.30 -18.50 -23.97
CA ALA A 120 -0.83 -18.05 -22.65
C ALA A 120 0.65 -18.39 -22.41
N SER A 121 1.06 -19.61 -22.75
CA SER A 121 2.44 -20.06 -22.60
C SER A 121 3.42 -19.29 -23.49
N GLN A 122 3.01 -18.96 -24.73
CA GLN A 122 3.82 -18.15 -25.63
C GLN A 122 4.00 -16.73 -25.09
N TYR A 123 2.92 -16.08 -24.64
CA TYR A 123 3.02 -14.73 -24.06
C TYR A 123 3.83 -14.73 -22.75
N ALA A 124 3.61 -15.73 -21.89
CA ALA A 124 4.38 -15.91 -20.66
C ALA A 124 5.88 -16.11 -20.93
N THR A 125 6.26 -16.79 -22.01
CA THR A 125 7.67 -16.93 -22.42
C THR A 125 8.27 -15.58 -22.79
N MET A 126 7.55 -14.79 -23.60
CA MET A 126 8.02 -13.45 -24.01
C MET A 126 8.15 -12.52 -22.79
N MET A 127 7.20 -12.61 -21.86
CA MET A 127 7.21 -11.86 -20.60
C MET A 127 8.34 -12.28 -19.65
N ALA A 128 8.57 -13.58 -19.47
CA ALA A 128 9.68 -14.06 -18.64
C ALA A 128 11.04 -13.58 -19.17
N ARG A 129 11.20 -13.56 -20.51
CA ARG A 129 12.37 -12.99 -21.17
C ARG A 129 12.50 -11.48 -20.94
N ALA A 130 11.39 -10.75 -21.02
CA ALA A 130 11.37 -9.32 -20.71
C ALA A 130 11.75 -9.02 -19.24
N LEU A 131 11.44 -9.94 -18.33
CA LEU A 131 11.87 -9.88 -16.92
C LEU A 131 13.33 -10.34 -16.70
N GLY A 132 14.05 -10.72 -17.76
CA GLY A 132 15.45 -11.14 -17.73
C GLY A 132 15.68 -12.65 -17.55
N TYR A 133 14.62 -13.46 -17.51
CA TYR A 133 14.72 -14.92 -17.38
C TYR A 133 14.76 -15.59 -18.76
N ARG A 134 15.64 -16.56 -18.93
CA ARG A 134 16.05 -17.10 -20.22
C ARG A 134 16.03 -18.63 -20.24
N GLU A 135 15.28 -19.22 -21.16
CA GLU A 135 15.23 -20.69 -21.28
C GLU A 135 16.57 -21.30 -21.73
N ASP A 136 17.34 -20.59 -22.56
CA ASP A 136 18.66 -20.98 -23.04
C ASP A 136 19.74 -20.88 -21.96
N ARG A 137 19.43 -20.20 -20.85
CA ARG A 137 20.27 -20.14 -19.63
C ARG A 137 19.76 -21.05 -18.51
N GLY A 138 18.75 -21.88 -18.79
CA GLY A 138 18.21 -22.85 -17.83
C GLY A 138 17.28 -22.24 -16.77
N ASP A 139 16.82 -20.99 -16.92
CA ASP A 139 15.96 -20.35 -15.92
C ASP A 139 14.55 -20.96 -15.82
N PHE A 140 14.07 -21.51 -16.94
CA PHE A 140 12.82 -22.26 -17.05
C PHE A 140 12.80 -23.02 -18.38
N LYS A 141 11.95 -24.05 -18.49
CA LYS A 141 11.71 -24.74 -19.76
C LYS A 141 10.64 -24.00 -20.58
N PRO A 142 10.68 -23.99 -21.94
CA PRO A 142 9.69 -23.28 -22.75
C PRO A 142 8.22 -23.62 -22.45
N ASN A 143 7.93 -24.87 -22.08
CA ASN A 143 6.58 -25.32 -21.70
C ASN A 143 6.21 -25.04 -20.22
N GLN A 144 7.11 -24.44 -19.45
CA GLN A 144 6.95 -24.12 -18.03
C GLN A 144 6.96 -22.60 -17.77
N ALA A 145 6.84 -21.77 -18.82
CA ALA A 145 6.87 -20.32 -18.69
C ALA A 145 5.79 -19.77 -17.74
N LEU A 146 4.57 -20.30 -17.76
CA LEU A 146 3.54 -19.92 -16.79
C LEU A 146 3.92 -20.32 -15.36
N GLY A 147 4.55 -21.48 -15.16
CA GLY A 147 5.10 -21.88 -13.86
C GLY A 147 6.23 -20.94 -13.39
N LYS A 148 7.02 -20.40 -14.32
CA LYS A 148 8.00 -19.36 -13.99
C LYS A 148 7.33 -18.08 -13.52
N LEU A 149 6.23 -17.66 -14.16
CA LEU A 149 5.44 -16.51 -13.71
C LEU A 149 4.80 -16.73 -12.34
N VAL A 150 4.43 -17.97 -11.99
CA VAL A 150 4.03 -18.32 -10.61
C VAL A 150 5.17 -18.09 -9.61
N GLN A 151 6.37 -18.59 -9.92
CA GLN A 151 7.55 -18.41 -9.05
C GLN A 151 7.93 -16.94 -8.83
N LEU A 152 7.62 -16.07 -9.80
CA LEU A 152 7.87 -14.63 -9.73
C LEU A 152 6.71 -13.85 -9.11
N ASN A 153 5.68 -14.55 -8.58
CA ASN A 153 4.45 -13.96 -8.05
C ASN A 153 3.69 -13.06 -9.05
N VAL A 154 3.90 -13.26 -10.36
CA VAL A 154 3.12 -12.58 -11.41
C VAL A 154 1.71 -13.17 -11.47
N ILE A 155 1.57 -14.48 -11.25
CA ILE A 155 0.29 -15.18 -11.22
C ILE A 155 0.21 -16.13 -10.02
N PRO A 156 -0.96 -16.31 -9.38
CA PRO A 156 -1.13 -17.36 -8.39
C PRO A 156 -1.18 -18.74 -9.07
N ASP A 157 -0.88 -19.81 -8.34
CA ASP A 157 -0.76 -21.17 -8.90
C ASP A 157 -2.08 -21.64 -9.56
N GLU A 158 -3.23 -21.25 -9.00
CA GLU A 158 -4.54 -21.61 -9.56
C GLU A 158 -4.75 -21.03 -10.97
N LYS A 159 -4.15 -19.85 -11.25
CA LYS A 159 -4.27 -19.19 -12.56
C LYS A 159 -3.44 -19.86 -13.65
N ASN A 160 -2.35 -20.54 -13.30
CA ASN A 160 -1.53 -21.28 -14.26
C ASN A 160 -2.36 -22.37 -14.98
N LYS A 161 -3.12 -23.15 -14.20
CA LYS A 161 -4.01 -24.21 -14.74
C LYS A 161 -5.16 -23.62 -15.55
N GLU A 162 -5.77 -22.54 -15.05
CA GLU A 162 -6.88 -21.90 -15.73
C GLU A 162 -6.48 -21.34 -17.11
N LEU A 163 -5.39 -20.56 -17.18
CA LEU A 163 -4.91 -19.94 -18.43
C LEU A 163 -4.48 -20.97 -19.48
N SER A 164 -4.05 -22.15 -19.03
CA SER A 164 -3.67 -23.25 -19.93
C SER A 164 -4.89 -24.02 -20.47
N ALA A 165 -6.02 -24.00 -19.76
CA ALA A 165 -7.19 -24.82 -20.05
C ALA A 165 -8.28 -24.13 -20.89
N ARG A 166 -8.16 -22.82 -21.13
CA ARG A 166 -9.18 -22.03 -21.85
C ARG A 166 -8.60 -21.16 -22.95
N THR A 167 -9.49 -20.52 -23.70
CA THR A 167 -9.13 -19.49 -24.68
C THR A 167 -8.43 -18.32 -23.99
N PHE A 168 -7.23 -17.97 -24.50
CA PHE A 168 -6.44 -16.83 -24.06
C PHE A 168 -6.88 -15.57 -24.79
N THR A 169 -7.22 -14.52 -24.04
CA THR A 169 -7.82 -13.29 -24.55
C THR A 169 -6.92 -12.08 -24.36
N ARG A 170 -7.30 -10.95 -24.97
CA ARG A 170 -6.65 -9.66 -24.77
C ARG A 170 -6.72 -9.18 -23.31
N GLY A 171 -7.82 -9.49 -22.61
CA GLY A 171 -7.96 -9.26 -21.17
C GLY A 171 -6.95 -10.04 -20.34
N ASP A 172 -6.66 -11.29 -20.69
CA ASP A 172 -5.63 -12.08 -19.98
C ASP A 172 -4.24 -11.50 -20.16
N VAL A 173 -3.96 -10.94 -21.35
CA VAL A 173 -2.71 -10.22 -21.62
C VAL A 173 -2.63 -8.95 -20.78
N ALA A 174 -3.71 -8.17 -20.69
CA ALA A 174 -3.75 -6.99 -19.82
C ALA A 174 -3.47 -7.37 -18.37
N TRP A 175 -4.14 -8.41 -17.86
CA TRP A 175 -3.97 -8.88 -16.50
C TRP A 175 -2.54 -9.34 -16.19
N LEU A 176 -1.97 -10.22 -17.04
CA LEU A 176 -0.59 -10.67 -16.91
C LEU A 176 0.39 -9.49 -16.94
N SER A 177 0.14 -8.51 -17.82
CA SER A 177 1.00 -7.35 -18.00
C SER A 177 0.99 -6.44 -16.78
N TYR A 178 -0.18 -6.21 -16.19
CA TYR A 178 -0.31 -5.43 -14.96
C TYR A 178 0.45 -6.09 -13.80
N HIS A 179 0.28 -7.40 -13.59
CA HIS A 179 1.01 -8.09 -12.52
C HIS A 179 2.51 -8.21 -12.80
N ALA A 180 2.93 -8.28 -14.06
CA ALA A 180 4.36 -8.26 -14.41
C ALA A 180 5.06 -6.96 -14.00
N LEU A 181 4.34 -5.85 -13.88
CA LEU A 181 4.89 -4.57 -13.38
C LEU A 181 5.40 -4.69 -11.94
N GLN A 182 4.86 -5.61 -11.14
CA GLN A 182 5.26 -5.85 -9.76
C GLN A 182 6.35 -6.91 -9.62
N ALA A 183 6.71 -7.61 -10.70
CA ALA A 183 7.70 -8.68 -10.64
C ALA A 183 9.14 -8.17 -10.72
N PRO A 184 10.07 -8.80 -9.97
CA PRO A 184 11.47 -8.40 -9.97
C PRO A 184 12.17 -8.82 -11.28
N LEU A 185 12.95 -7.89 -11.82
CA LEU A 185 13.86 -8.12 -12.94
C LEU A 185 15.06 -8.93 -12.46
N LYS A 186 15.43 -9.97 -13.21
CA LYS A 186 16.50 -10.90 -12.84
C LYS A 186 17.84 -10.20 -12.57
N GLU A 187 18.19 -9.21 -13.38
CA GLU A 187 19.51 -8.57 -13.33
C GLU A 187 19.65 -7.55 -12.20
N THR A 188 18.58 -6.84 -11.88
CA THR A 188 18.63 -5.70 -10.94
C THR A 188 17.92 -5.96 -9.62
N GLY A 189 17.01 -6.94 -9.56
CA GLY A 189 16.13 -7.18 -8.43
C GLY A 189 15.01 -6.14 -8.26
N LYS A 190 15.03 -5.03 -9.01
CA LYS A 190 13.96 -4.01 -9.01
C LYS A 190 12.72 -4.54 -9.71
N THR A 191 11.54 -4.04 -9.34
CA THR A 191 10.32 -4.36 -10.10
C THR A 191 10.35 -3.72 -11.49
N LEU A 192 9.62 -4.30 -12.44
CA LEU A 192 9.50 -3.70 -13.77
C LEU A 192 8.93 -2.27 -13.69
N ALA A 193 7.95 -2.00 -12.83
CA ALA A 193 7.43 -0.64 -12.58
C ALA A 193 8.52 0.33 -12.12
N GLN A 194 9.35 -0.06 -11.15
CA GLN A 194 10.46 0.76 -10.67
C GLN A 194 11.43 1.11 -11.80
N GLN A 195 11.75 0.15 -12.66
CA GLN A 195 12.60 0.41 -13.83
C GLN A 195 11.96 1.38 -14.82
N LEU A 196 10.65 1.26 -15.08
CA LEU A 196 9.95 2.14 -16.02
C LEU A 196 9.87 3.59 -15.51
N ILE A 197 9.73 3.77 -14.19
CA ILE A 197 9.79 5.08 -13.53
C ILE A 197 11.18 5.70 -13.69
N GLU A 198 12.24 4.95 -13.41
CA GLU A 198 13.63 5.43 -13.56
C GLU A 198 13.96 5.82 -15.00
N GLN A 199 13.31 5.16 -15.97
CA GLN A 199 13.44 5.47 -17.39
C GLN A 199 12.53 6.62 -17.84
N GLY A 200 11.71 7.18 -16.95
CA GLY A 200 10.74 8.24 -17.26
C GLY A 200 9.62 7.80 -18.21
N VAL A 201 9.35 6.50 -18.30
CA VAL A 201 8.31 5.94 -19.17
C VAL A 201 6.93 6.14 -18.53
N ILE A 202 6.82 5.87 -17.23
CA ILE A 202 5.60 6.09 -16.44
C ILE A 202 5.89 7.09 -15.32
N ALA A 203 4.93 7.96 -15.02
CA ALA A 203 5.03 8.90 -13.93
C ALA A 203 4.98 8.18 -12.58
N TYR A 204 5.73 8.71 -11.61
CA TYR A 204 5.82 8.16 -10.27
C TYR A 204 4.45 8.12 -9.57
N GLU A 205 3.72 9.23 -9.64
CA GLU A 205 2.39 9.42 -9.06
C GLU A 205 1.35 8.48 -9.69
N ALA A 206 1.38 8.33 -11.01
CA ALA A 206 0.48 7.42 -11.72
C ALA A 206 0.74 5.95 -11.34
N ALA A 207 2.01 5.57 -11.17
CA ALA A 207 2.37 4.23 -10.71
C ALA A 207 1.96 3.97 -9.25
N MET A 208 1.94 5.00 -8.40
CA MET A 208 1.38 4.91 -7.04
C MET A 208 -0.14 4.75 -7.03
N GLU A 209 -0.86 5.57 -7.80
CA GLU A 209 -2.33 5.49 -7.91
C GLU A 209 -2.77 4.12 -8.45
N ALA A 210 -1.98 3.56 -9.36
CA ALA A 210 -2.17 2.21 -9.89
C ALA A 210 -1.71 1.09 -8.93
N GLY A 211 -1.24 1.39 -7.72
CA GLY A 211 -0.84 0.39 -6.72
C GLY A 211 0.40 -0.44 -7.10
N LEU A 212 1.25 0.05 -8.00
CA LEU A 212 2.44 -0.67 -8.50
C LEU A 212 3.69 -0.43 -7.67
N ILE A 213 3.71 0.66 -6.93
CA ILE A 213 4.77 1.05 -6.01
C ILE A 213 4.13 1.58 -4.74
N ASP A 214 4.79 1.35 -3.62
CA ASP A 214 4.45 2.03 -2.37
C ASP A 214 4.71 3.53 -2.50
N HIS A 215 4.00 4.33 -1.70
CA HIS A 215 4.26 5.77 -1.60
C HIS A 215 5.76 6.01 -1.39
N ALA A 216 6.40 6.72 -2.31
CA ALA A 216 7.71 7.28 -2.05
C ALA A 216 7.51 8.34 -0.99
N PRO A 217 8.53 8.54 -0.15
CA PRO A 217 8.54 9.63 0.80
C PRO A 217 8.19 10.93 0.09
N VAL A 218 7.20 11.61 0.64
CA VAL A 218 6.90 13.01 0.34
C VAL A 218 8.20 13.81 0.49
N LEU A 219 8.55 14.59 -0.52
CA LEU A 219 9.60 15.60 -0.43
C LEU A 219 9.23 16.58 0.69
N LEU A 220 9.96 16.53 1.78
CA LEU A 220 9.83 17.44 2.90
C LEU A 220 10.93 18.50 2.76
N GLU A 221 10.76 19.36 1.76
CA GLU A 221 11.55 20.57 1.47
C GLU A 221 13.08 20.45 1.28
N ASP A 222 13.59 21.21 0.32
CA ASP A 222 15.02 21.42 0.09
C ASP A 222 15.56 22.37 1.17
N SER A 223 16.15 21.81 2.22
CA SER A 223 16.71 22.55 3.35
C SER A 223 18.24 22.54 3.29
N GLY A 224 18.80 23.47 2.51
CA GLY A 224 20.18 23.97 2.71
C GLY A 224 21.27 22.92 2.91
N GLY A 225 21.36 21.93 2.02
CA GLY A 225 22.55 21.07 1.89
C GLY A 225 22.55 19.75 2.68
N ILE A 226 21.48 19.39 3.39
CA ILE A 226 21.34 18.09 4.08
C ILE A 226 20.09 17.34 3.59
N ARG A 227 20.26 16.09 3.16
CA ARG A 227 19.16 15.19 2.74
C ARG A 227 19.05 13.99 3.68
N VAL A 228 17.83 13.70 4.14
CA VAL A 228 17.51 12.53 4.97
C VAL A 228 16.38 11.73 4.29
N THR A 229 16.57 10.43 4.10
CA THR A 229 15.54 9.53 3.56
C THR A 229 15.34 8.31 4.47
N ARG A 230 14.09 7.85 4.61
CA ARG A 230 13.72 6.66 5.39
C ARG A 230 13.18 5.57 4.45
N PRO A 231 13.84 4.41 4.35
CA PRO A 231 13.22 3.23 3.73
C PRO A 231 12.45 2.39 4.75
N SER A 232 11.63 1.50 4.21
CA SER A 232 10.71 0.55 4.85
C SER A 232 11.42 -0.56 5.68
N TYR A 233 12.38 -0.18 6.54
CA TYR A 233 13.25 -0.97 7.45
C TYR A 233 14.76 -1.01 7.05
N GLY A 234 15.64 -0.90 8.05
CA GLY A 234 16.99 -1.51 8.05
C GLY A 234 18.25 -0.61 8.07
N THR A 235 18.26 0.58 7.46
CA THR A 235 19.47 1.44 7.50
C THR A 235 19.11 2.92 7.26
N LEU A 236 19.71 3.80 8.06
CA LEU A 236 19.63 5.25 7.88
C LEU A 236 20.80 5.70 6.98
N ASN A 237 20.50 6.39 5.87
CA ASN A 237 21.53 7.03 5.04
C ASN A 237 21.52 8.54 5.27
N VAL A 238 22.68 9.09 5.60
CA VAL A 238 22.91 10.54 5.75
C VAL A 238 23.90 10.98 4.68
N VAL A 239 23.53 11.96 3.85
CA VAL A 239 24.37 12.50 2.77
C VAL A 239 24.59 14.00 3.02
N ILE A 240 25.86 14.42 3.11
CA ILE A 240 26.27 15.81 3.39
C ILE A 240 27.14 16.34 2.25
N ARG A 241 26.82 17.54 1.73
CA ARG A 241 27.58 18.23 0.67
C ARG A 241 28.81 18.95 1.24
N ARG A 242 30.00 18.74 0.65
CA ARG A 242 31.27 19.37 1.07
C ARG A 242 31.28 20.85 0.63
N GLY A 243 31.43 21.78 1.59
CA GLY A 243 31.56 23.23 1.35
C GLY A 243 30.42 24.11 1.88
N GLU A 244 29.32 23.54 2.39
CA GLU A 244 28.18 24.32 2.92
C GLU A 244 28.10 24.37 4.46
N LEU A 245 29.05 23.74 5.17
CA LEU A 245 29.25 24.01 6.60
C LEU A 245 30.14 25.25 6.76
N TYR A 246 29.51 26.42 6.86
CA TYR A 246 30.17 27.63 7.33
C TYR A 246 30.58 27.45 8.79
N ALA A 247 31.82 27.82 9.13
CA ALA A 247 32.47 27.55 10.41
C ALA A 247 31.73 27.98 11.71
N PRO A 248 30.78 28.94 11.71
CA PRO A 248 29.94 29.19 12.89
C PRO A 248 28.93 28.06 13.20
N LEU A 249 28.57 27.21 12.22
CA LEU A 249 27.62 26.10 12.41
C LEU A 249 28.26 24.82 12.98
N ALA A 250 29.58 24.72 13.11
CA ALA A 250 30.20 23.46 13.54
C ALA A 250 30.33 23.31 15.07
N ALA A 251 30.13 24.39 15.84
CA ALA A 251 30.32 24.38 17.30
C ALA A 251 29.02 24.34 18.14
N GLU A 252 27.86 24.60 17.52
CA GLU A 252 26.56 24.67 18.24
C GLU A 252 25.60 23.50 17.99
N TYR A 253 25.90 22.59 17.04
CA TYR A 253 25.03 21.44 16.82
C TYR A 253 25.56 20.20 17.54
N ALA A 254 25.08 20.05 18.78
CA ALA A 254 24.46 18.80 19.15
C ALA A 254 23.19 18.65 18.30
N SER A 255 23.20 17.80 17.28
CA SER A 255 21.98 17.44 16.56
C SER A 255 21.40 16.17 17.16
N ALA A 256 20.44 16.33 18.07
CA ALA A 256 19.40 15.35 18.29
C ALA A 256 18.35 15.50 17.18
N ALA A 257 18.01 14.42 16.48
CA ALA A 257 16.86 14.38 15.59
C ALA A 257 16.10 13.07 15.83
N LEU A 258 15.07 13.15 16.67
CA LEU A 258 13.84 12.37 16.54
C LEU A 258 12.76 13.36 16.12
N ARG A 259 11.96 13.07 15.11
CA ARG A 259 10.64 13.70 14.93
C ARG A 259 9.62 12.69 14.40
N THR A 260 8.64 12.37 15.24
CA THR A 260 7.23 12.38 14.84
C THR A 260 6.82 13.85 14.64
N TYR A 261 6.05 14.14 13.59
CA TYR A 261 5.57 15.49 13.20
C TYR A 261 4.59 16.02 14.27
N ASP A 262 4.49 17.27 14.72
CA ASP A 262 5.12 18.56 14.40
C ASP A 262 4.60 19.59 15.46
N GLU A 263 5.47 20.18 16.29
CA GLU A 263 5.17 21.31 17.19
C GLU A 263 5.78 22.62 16.63
N THR A 264 5.28 23.08 15.49
CA THR A 264 5.68 24.33 14.83
C THR A 264 5.56 25.55 15.75
N VAL A 265 4.57 25.56 16.64
CA VAL A 265 4.26 26.68 17.55
C VAL A 265 5.29 26.85 18.68
N ARG A 266 5.82 25.76 19.25
CA ARG A 266 6.86 25.84 20.29
C ARG A 266 8.22 26.18 19.71
N TYR A 267 8.48 25.74 18.48
CA TYR A 267 9.67 26.10 17.73
C TYR A 267 9.72 27.61 17.44
N GLU A 268 8.60 28.22 17.04
CA GLU A 268 8.51 29.68 16.80
C GLU A 268 8.69 30.49 18.10
N GLN A 269 8.16 30.03 19.23
CA GLN A 269 8.32 30.67 20.54
C GLN A 269 9.76 30.61 21.07
N ALA A 270 10.44 29.47 20.90
CA ALA A 270 11.85 29.29 21.28
C ALA A 270 12.80 30.13 20.41
N ALA A 271 12.53 30.19 19.09
CA ALA A 271 13.27 31.05 18.16
C ALA A 271 13.11 32.55 18.47
N ALA A 272 11.94 32.97 18.96
CA ALA A 272 11.70 34.34 19.40
C ALA A 272 12.46 34.71 20.69
N ALA A 273 12.60 33.78 21.64
CA ALA A 273 13.38 33.98 22.86
C ALA A 273 14.90 34.05 22.59
N LEU A 274 15.39 33.23 21.65
CA LEU A 274 16.79 33.23 21.20
C LEU A 274 17.18 34.51 20.44
N LYS A 275 16.23 35.15 19.75
CA LYS A 275 16.44 36.43 19.04
C LYS A 275 16.81 37.61 19.95
N ASN A 276 16.59 37.51 21.27
CA ASN A 276 16.76 38.63 22.20
C ASN A 276 18.13 38.66 22.93
N GLY A 277 19.08 37.82 22.53
CA GLY A 277 20.52 38.15 22.60
C GLY A 277 21.22 38.21 23.96
N SER A 278 21.08 37.21 24.84
CA SER A 278 21.79 37.17 26.12
C SER A 278 22.70 35.94 26.29
N PHE A 279 23.76 35.79 25.49
CA PHE A 279 24.94 34.96 25.84
C PHE A 279 26.16 35.24 24.93
N ASP A 280 27.39 35.29 25.49
CA ASP A 280 28.65 35.62 24.77
C ASP A 280 29.45 34.36 24.42
N TYR A 281 29.84 34.24 23.14
CA TYR A 281 30.40 33.05 22.48
C TYR A 281 31.91 33.12 22.18
N GLY A 282 32.59 34.22 22.51
CA GLY A 282 33.97 34.48 22.09
C GLY A 282 35.05 33.54 22.63
N GLU A 283 34.82 32.86 23.76
CA GLU A 283 35.86 32.11 24.47
C GLU A 283 36.02 30.65 23.99
N LEU A 284 35.00 30.07 23.35
CA LEU A 284 34.95 28.64 23.02
C LEU A 284 35.67 28.28 21.70
N LEU A 285 35.68 29.19 20.72
CA LEU A 285 36.23 28.92 19.37
C LEU A 285 37.77 28.86 19.32
N ARG A 286 38.46 29.14 20.41
CA ARG A 286 39.92 29.35 20.40
C ARG A 286 40.77 28.07 20.49
N THR A 287 40.19 26.86 20.66
CA THR A 287 40.97 25.69 21.14
C THR A 287 40.86 24.34 20.40
N GLY A 288 40.24 24.18 19.21
CA GLY A 288 40.32 22.86 18.52
C GLY A 288 39.93 22.79 17.04
N ARG A 289 40.89 22.46 16.16
CA ARG A 289 40.71 22.15 14.72
C ARG A 289 40.66 20.63 14.46
N LEU A 290 39.84 20.17 13.51
CA LEU A 290 39.86 18.82 12.91
C LEU A 290 40.58 18.88 11.54
N THR A 291 41.45 17.91 11.24
CA THR A 291 42.30 17.86 10.03
C THR A 291 41.80 16.88 8.96
N ASP A 292 41.95 17.27 7.68
CA ASP A 292 41.60 16.54 6.44
C ASP A 292 42.55 15.38 6.11
N GLU A 293 42.04 14.32 5.44
CA GLU A 293 42.84 13.45 4.57
C GLU A 293 42.21 13.34 3.15
N HIS A 294 43.07 13.15 2.15
CA HIS A 294 42.86 13.47 0.72
C HIS A 294 42.20 12.36 -0.15
N PRO A 295 41.55 12.71 -1.29
CA PRO A 295 40.80 11.78 -2.15
C PRO A 295 41.61 11.03 -3.24
N VAL A 296 41.05 9.91 -3.72
CA VAL A 296 41.57 9.05 -4.82
C VAL A 296 41.39 9.71 -6.20
N PRO A 297 42.37 9.69 -7.11
CA PRO A 297 42.27 10.39 -8.41
C PRO A 297 41.36 9.68 -9.42
N GLY A 298 40.39 10.40 -10.00
CA GLY A 298 39.67 10.00 -11.23
C GLY A 298 38.14 10.03 -11.17
N ASP A 299 37.55 10.02 -9.98
CA ASP A 299 36.10 10.18 -9.78
C ASP A 299 35.78 11.64 -9.39
N GLN A 300 35.21 12.41 -10.31
CA GLN A 300 34.85 13.82 -10.06
C GLN A 300 33.54 13.97 -9.26
N SER A 301 32.80 12.89 -9.03
CA SER A 301 31.52 12.92 -8.26
C SER A 301 31.72 12.61 -6.78
N ALA A 302 32.74 11.82 -6.42
CA ALA A 302 33.11 11.52 -5.03
C ALA A 302 33.71 12.71 -4.27
N ASN A 303 34.16 13.76 -4.96
CA ASN A 303 34.80 14.93 -4.35
C ASN A 303 33.85 15.95 -3.70
N ARG A 304 32.53 15.71 -3.69
CA ARG A 304 31.53 16.68 -3.21
C ARG A 304 30.69 16.22 -2.03
N PHE A 305 30.84 14.99 -1.55
CA PHE A 305 29.96 14.43 -0.53
C PHE A 305 30.73 13.54 0.45
N TYR A 306 30.37 13.60 1.73
CA TYR A 306 30.69 12.52 2.65
C TYR A 306 29.55 11.49 2.59
N SER A 307 29.87 10.24 2.28
CA SER A 307 28.96 9.11 2.41
C SER A 307 29.55 8.10 3.38
N ARG A 308 28.79 7.72 4.40
CA ARG A 308 29.14 6.59 5.26
C ARG A 308 27.94 5.67 5.43
N PRO A 309 28.01 4.43 4.94
CA PRO A 309 27.01 3.43 5.30
C PRO A 309 27.21 3.08 6.78
N LEU A 310 26.15 3.22 7.57
CA LEU A 310 26.09 2.64 8.91
C LEU A 310 25.72 1.16 8.76
N THR A 311 26.73 0.32 8.56
CA THR A 311 26.54 -1.14 8.50
C THR A 311 26.41 -1.67 9.93
N LEU A 312 25.24 -2.21 10.30
CA LEU A 312 25.07 -3.01 11.50
C LEU A 312 25.96 -4.24 11.39
N GLY A 313 27.05 -4.29 12.17
CA GLY A 313 27.99 -5.42 12.20
C GLY A 313 29.46 -5.08 12.43
N ALA A 314 29.86 -3.81 12.51
CA ALA A 314 31.27 -3.42 12.66
C ALA A 314 31.55 -2.45 13.82
N SER A 315 30.62 -2.31 14.78
CA SER A 315 30.90 -1.55 16.01
C SER A 315 31.60 -2.45 17.02
N PRO A 316 32.81 -2.11 17.50
CA PRO A 316 33.48 -2.85 18.58
C PRO A 316 32.75 -2.72 19.94
N LEU A 317 31.62 -2.02 20.01
CA LEU A 317 30.77 -1.85 21.20
C LEU A 317 29.57 -2.81 21.25
N LEU A 318 29.40 -3.69 20.25
CA LEU A 318 28.33 -4.69 20.21
C LEU A 318 28.93 -6.07 19.88
N ASP A 319 29.22 -6.81 20.94
CA ASP A 319 29.53 -8.23 20.92
C ASP A 319 28.32 -9.04 20.40
N ARG A 320 28.61 -10.13 19.69
CA ARG A 320 27.69 -11.02 18.97
C ARG A 320 26.68 -11.75 19.86
N ASP A 321 26.84 -11.74 21.18
CA ASP A 321 25.90 -12.38 22.11
C ASP A 321 24.72 -11.50 22.55
N THR A 322 24.73 -10.21 22.20
CA THR A 322 23.67 -9.25 22.57
C THR A 322 22.62 -9.08 21.48
N GLN A 323 22.14 -10.19 20.88
CA GLN A 323 20.91 -10.21 20.06
C GLN A 323 19.63 -10.18 20.92
N ARG A 324 19.68 -9.52 22.07
CA ARG A 324 18.58 -9.43 23.02
C ARG A 324 18.37 -7.96 23.33
N GLN A 325 17.10 -7.59 23.48
CA GLN A 325 16.59 -6.28 23.91
C GLN A 325 16.32 -5.30 22.78
N PHE A 326 15.05 -4.93 22.62
CA PHE A 326 14.75 -3.57 22.18
C PHE A 326 14.57 -2.72 23.43
N GLY A 327 15.49 -1.78 23.61
CA GLY A 327 15.40 -0.67 24.54
C GLY A 327 16.06 0.54 23.89
N TYR A 328 15.50 1.73 24.11
CA TYR A 328 16.11 2.98 23.65
C TYR A 328 17.14 3.44 24.68
N VAL A 329 18.35 3.81 24.22
CA VAL A 329 19.38 4.42 25.09
C VAL A 329 19.49 5.90 24.73
N LEU A 330 19.20 6.77 25.70
CA LEU A 330 19.63 8.16 25.66
C LEU A 330 21.05 8.23 26.23
N VAL A 331 22.00 8.73 25.44
CA VAL A 331 23.39 8.93 25.87
C VAL A 331 23.59 10.41 26.12
N PHE A 332 23.85 10.76 27.38
CA PHE A 332 24.32 12.09 27.76
C PHE A 332 25.80 11.99 28.13
N TYR A 333 26.52 13.09 27.95
CA TYR A 333 27.89 13.21 28.41
C TYR A 333 27.91 14.31 29.47
N ASP A 334 28.51 13.98 30.61
CA ASP A 334 28.77 15.01 31.60
C ASP A 334 29.96 15.89 31.19
N ASP A 335 30.19 16.89 32.01
CA ASP A 335 31.24 17.89 31.98
C ASP A 335 32.67 17.30 32.02
N ARG A 336 32.83 15.98 32.19
CA ARG A 336 34.11 15.24 32.09
C ARG A 336 34.16 14.25 30.94
N ARG A 337 33.14 14.25 30.06
CA ARG A 337 33.02 13.40 28.87
C ARG A 337 32.98 11.90 29.17
N LYS A 338 32.57 11.52 30.38
CA LYS A 338 32.20 10.13 30.66
C LYS A 338 30.76 9.92 30.17
N PRO A 339 30.43 8.77 29.54
CA PRO A 339 29.04 8.48 29.22
C PRO A 339 28.23 8.39 30.52
N VAL A 340 27.18 9.19 30.63
CA VAL A 340 26.16 9.07 31.68
C VAL A 340 24.92 8.49 31.03
N TYR A 341 24.63 7.24 31.37
CA TYR A 341 23.49 6.49 30.86
C TYR A 341 22.24 6.86 31.66
N TYR A 342 21.16 7.24 30.98
CA TYR A 342 19.85 7.29 31.62
C TYR A 342 18.98 6.16 31.07
N MET A 343 18.84 5.09 31.86
CA MET A 343 17.75 4.12 31.67
C MET A 343 16.51 4.67 32.37
N HIS A 344 15.37 4.64 31.69
CA HIS A 344 14.10 4.86 32.37
C HIS A 344 13.77 3.61 33.19
N GLU A 345 14.17 3.58 34.47
CA GLU A 345 14.03 2.41 35.37
C GLU A 345 12.59 1.97 35.67
N LYS A 346 11.57 2.72 35.22
CA LYS A 346 10.15 2.48 35.56
C LYS A 346 9.31 1.75 34.50
N LEU A 347 9.90 1.24 33.42
CA LEU A 347 9.16 0.36 32.52
C LEU A 347 9.56 -1.10 32.83
N PRO A 348 8.65 -1.95 33.34
CA PRO A 348 8.94 -3.37 33.44
C PRO A 348 9.25 -3.91 32.04
N LEU A 349 10.49 -4.36 31.87
CA LEU A 349 10.97 -4.92 30.62
C LEU A 349 10.24 -6.24 30.37
N LEU A 350 9.30 -6.23 29.41
CA LEU A 350 8.75 -7.46 28.87
C LEU A 350 9.77 -8.06 27.91
N GLU A 351 10.34 -9.22 28.24
CA GLU A 351 11.13 -10.00 27.29
C GLU A 351 10.21 -10.55 26.19
N THR A 352 10.17 -9.88 25.05
CA THR A 352 9.29 -10.26 23.94
C THR A 352 9.92 -11.37 23.11
N LYS A 353 9.22 -12.51 23.04
CA LYS A 353 9.61 -13.62 22.17
C LYS A 353 9.09 -13.39 20.76
N LEU A 354 9.98 -13.28 19.78
CA LEU A 354 9.61 -13.09 18.37
C LEU A 354 9.29 -14.43 17.68
N SER A 355 8.30 -14.42 16.79
CA SER A 355 7.85 -15.58 16.01
C SER A 355 7.60 -15.20 14.54
N SER A 356 7.88 -16.12 13.62
CA SER A 356 7.47 -16.03 12.20
C SER A 356 6.04 -16.56 11.97
N SER A 357 5.38 -17.01 13.03
CA SER A 357 3.97 -17.45 13.03
C SER A 357 3.29 -16.97 14.31
N PRO A 358 3.30 -15.65 14.59
CA PRO A 358 2.62 -15.04 15.71
C PRO A 358 1.11 -15.31 15.66
N LYS A 359 0.48 -15.30 16.83
CA LYS A 359 -0.97 -15.20 16.95
C LYS A 359 -1.29 -13.73 17.26
N ILE A 360 -2.05 -13.07 16.38
CA ILE A 360 -2.31 -11.64 16.46
C ILE A 360 -3.79 -11.44 16.82
N ALA A 361 -4.04 -10.79 17.96
CA ALA A 361 -5.39 -10.39 18.36
C ALA A 361 -5.68 -8.98 17.84
N ALA A 362 -6.69 -8.82 16.97
CA ALA A 362 -7.19 -7.51 16.59
C ALA A 362 -8.42 -7.18 17.45
N LEU A 363 -8.31 -6.16 18.29
CA LEU A 363 -9.37 -5.73 19.21
C LEU A 363 -10.18 -4.61 18.58
N MET A 364 -11.51 -4.69 18.67
CA MET A 364 -12.44 -3.73 18.12
C MET A 364 -13.17 -2.98 19.24
N TYR A 365 -12.93 -1.68 19.30
CA TYR A 365 -13.63 -0.70 20.13
C TYR A 365 -14.46 0.24 19.25
N HIS A 366 -15.37 1.01 19.82
CA HIS A 366 -16.12 2.05 19.08
C HIS A 366 -16.19 3.36 19.87
N HIS A 367 -17.02 3.40 20.91
CA HIS A 367 -17.32 4.60 21.69
C HIS A 367 -16.80 4.49 23.12
N PHE A 368 -16.58 5.64 23.77
CA PHE A 368 -16.17 5.71 25.17
C PHE A 368 -17.03 6.72 25.93
N SER A 369 -17.40 6.36 27.15
CA SER A 369 -18.26 7.19 28.01
C SER A 369 -17.87 7.02 29.47
N GLU A 370 -17.83 8.12 30.22
CA GLU A 370 -17.67 8.10 31.68
C GLU A 370 -18.95 7.70 32.42
N LYS A 371 -20.07 7.58 31.69
CA LYS A 371 -21.29 6.99 32.24
C LYS A 371 -21.16 5.48 32.19
N GLU A 372 -21.50 4.84 33.31
CA GLU A 372 -21.63 3.39 33.36
C GLU A 372 -22.81 2.93 32.51
N GLU A 373 -22.52 2.60 31.26
CA GLU A 373 -23.45 2.08 30.28
C GLU A 373 -22.93 0.73 29.79
N GLN A 374 -23.68 -0.34 30.03
CA GLN A 374 -23.38 -1.65 29.48
C GLN A 374 -23.93 -1.72 28.06
N SER A 375 -23.05 -1.55 27.08
CA SER A 375 -23.37 -1.75 25.67
C SER A 375 -22.24 -2.55 25.02
N SER A 376 -22.55 -3.24 23.92
CA SER A 376 -21.56 -4.02 23.19
C SER A 376 -20.51 -3.18 22.45
N VAL A 377 -20.62 -1.84 22.49
CA VAL A 377 -19.80 -0.91 21.70
C VAL A 377 -19.32 0.32 22.48
N THR A 378 -19.68 0.48 23.75
CA THR A 378 -19.30 1.62 24.61
C THR A 378 -18.47 1.14 25.79
N VAL A 379 -17.20 1.56 25.88
CA VAL A 379 -16.29 1.15 26.95
C VAL A 379 -15.99 2.33 27.88
N HIS A 380 -16.01 2.08 29.19
CA HIS A 380 -15.60 3.10 30.18
C HIS A 380 -14.07 3.36 30.08
N PRO A 381 -13.58 4.61 30.13
CA PRO A 381 -12.15 4.91 29.98
C PRO A 381 -11.24 4.15 30.97
N GLU A 382 -11.64 4.02 32.24
CA GLU A 382 -10.89 3.22 33.21
C GLU A 382 -10.91 1.71 32.93
N ARG A 383 -11.95 1.20 32.24
CA ARG A 383 -11.94 -0.18 31.74
C ARG A 383 -10.91 -0.32 30.62
N LEU A 384 -10.88 0.59 29.65
CA LEU A 384 -9.83 0.61 28.62
C LEU A 384 -8.44 0.59 29.28
N ARG A 385 -8.18 1.49 30.23
CA ARG A 385 -6.89 1.55 30.95
C ARG A 385 -6.52 0.22 31.60
N SER A 386 -7.46 -0.40 32.35
CA SER A 386 -7.20 -1.69 33.00
C SER A 386 -6.96 -2.83 32.00
N GLN A 387 -7.71 -2.85 30.88
CA GLN A 387 -7.54 -3.81 29.79
C GLN A 387 -6.14 -3.68 29.15
N LEU A 388 -5.69 -2.46 28.82
CA LEU A 388 -4.35 -2.21 28.27
C LEU A 388 -3.23 -2.65 29.21
N ARG A 389 -3.38 -2.37 30.51
CA ARG A 389 -2.40 -2.78 31.53
C ARG A 389 -2.34 -4.31 31.67
N ALA A 390 -3.48 -4.98 31.63
CA ALA A 390 -3.55 -6.43 31.70
C ALA A 390 -2.97 -7.10 30.46
N LEU A 391 -3.23 -6.57 29.26
CA LEU A 391 -2.57 -6.99 28.02
C LEU A 391 -1.04 -6.91 28.14
N LYS A 392 -0.50 -5.79 28.63
CA LYS A 392 0.94 -5.65 28.90
C LYS A 392 1.44 -6.67 29.92
N ALA A 393 0.74 -6.82 31.05
CA ALA A 393 1.12 -7.78 32.09
C ALA A 393 1.19 -9.22 31.57
N GLU A 394 0.29 -9.57 30.65
CA GLU A 394 0.26 -10.86 29.95
C GLU A 394 1.27 -10.97 28.78
N GLY A 395 2.05 -9.93 28.51
CA GLY A 395 3.08 -9.91 27.47
C GLY A 395 2.54 -9.70 26.05
N TYR A 396 1.32 -9.17 25.90
CA TYR A 396 0.86 -8.69 24.60
C TYR A 396 1.60 -7.41 24.22
N VAL A 397 2.02 -7.35 22.96
CA VAL A 397 2.76 -6.21 22.40
C VAL A 397 1.93 -5.55 21.31
N PRO A 398 1.66 -4.23 21.40
CA PRO A 398 0.97 -3.51 20.34
C PRO A 398 1.82 -3.48 19.07
N ILE A 399 1.24 -3.83 17.93
CA ILE A 399 1.86 -3.72 16.60
C ILE A 399 1.05 -2.78 15.70
N ARG A 400 1.64 -2.33 14.58
CA ARG A 400 0.96 -1.42 13.64
C ARG A 400 0.39 -2.14 12.43
N GLN A 401 -0.44 -1.42 11.68
CA GLN A 401 -1.04 -1.91 10.43
C GLN A 401 0.02 -2.30 9.39
N GLN A 402 1.12 -1.55 9.31
CA GLN A 402 2.20 -1.80 8.35
C GLN A 402 2.93 -3.11 8.68
N ASP A 403 3.11 -3.42 9.96
CA ASP A 403 3.73 -4.66 10.43
C ASP A 403 2.85 -5.87 10.11
N LEU A 404 1.54 -5.73 10.32
CA LEU A 404 0.57 -6.76 9.94
C LEU A 404 0.57 -7.00 8.44
N LEU A 405 0.56 -5.93 7.63
CA LEU A 405 0.56 -6.04 6.18
C LEU A 405 1.79 -6.79 5.67
N ALA A 406 2.97 -6.39 6.11
CA ALA A 406 4.22 -7.04 5.71
C ALA A 406 4.26 -8.51 6.16
N PHE A 407 3.78 -8.80 7.37
CA PHE A 407 3.64 -10.18 7.86
C PHE A 407 2.71 -11.04 6.99
N LEU A 408 1.54 -10.52 6.61
CA LEU A 408 0.57 -11.25 5.78
C LEU A 408 1.03 -11.41 4.33
N GLN A 409 1.82 -10.46 3.81
CA GLN A 409 2.46 -10.55 2.49
C GLN A 409 3.64 -11.54 2.46
N GLY A 410 4.00 -12.11 3.60
CA GLY A 410 5.02 -13.15 3.70
C GLY A 410 6.44 -12.62 3.66
N ASP A 411 6.66 -11.35 4.03
CA ASP A 411 7.99 -10.81 4.22
C ASP A 411 8.73 -11.64 5.29
N GLN A 412 9.76 -12.37 4.85
CA GLN A 412 10.52 -13.27 5.70
C GLN A 412 11.38 -12.53 6.73
N GLN A 413 11.58 -11.22 6.56
CA GLN A 413 12.32 -10.38 7.49
C GLN A 413 11.45 -9.89 8.66
N VAL A 414 10.12 -9.86 8.48
CA VAL A 414 9.18 -9.42 9.50
C VAL A 414 8.87 -10.55 10.47
N LYS A 415 9.38 -10.41 11.70
CA LYS A 415 9.03 -11.26 12.84
C LYS A 415 8.28 -10.41 13.86
N LEU A 416 7.10 -10.87 14.27
CA LEU A 416 6.30 -10.17 15.26
C LEU A 416 6.39 -10.89 16.61
N PRO A 417 6.10 -10.19 17.73
CA PRO A 417 5.94 -10.82 19.02
C PRO A 417 4.92 -11.97 19.00
N GLU A 418 5.20 -13.05 19.73
CA GLU A 418 4.33 -14.23 19.79
C GLU A 418 2.90 -13.89 20.22
N LYS A 419 2.78 -12.99 21.22
CA LYS A 419 1.54 -12.35 21.66
C LYS A 419 1.48 -10.93 21.07
N SER A 420 1.01 -10.81 19.83
CA SER A 420 0.82 -9.51 19.18
C SER A 420 -0.63 -9.04 19.33
N VAL A 421 -0.83 -7.74 19.49
CA VAL A 421 -2.17 -7.13 19.55
C VAL A 421 -2.25 -5.90 18.65
N ILE A 422 -3.37 -5.73 17.96
CA ILE A 422 -3.71 -4.53 17.19
C ILE A 422 -4.97 -3.95 17.79
N LEU A 423 -4.95 -2.65 18.11
CA LEU A 423 -6.14 -1.96 18.58
C LEU A 423 -6.79 -1.23 17.41
N THR A 424 -8.07 -1.48 17.21
CA THR A 424 -8.92 -0.81 16.23
C THR A 424 -10.07 -0.13 16.96
N ILE A 425 -10.40 1.09 16.54
CA ILE A 425 -11.52 1.87 17.07
C ILE A 425 -12.34 2.36 15.88
N ASP A 426 -13.60 1.96 15.80
CA ASP A 426 -14.45 2.28 14.64
C ASP A 426 -15.18 3.64 14.82
N ASP A 427 -15.85 4.05 13.74
CA ASP A 427 -16.71 5.23 13.57
C ASP A 427 -16.04 6.62 13.60
N GLY A 428 -15.05 6.84 14.46
CA GLY A 428 -14.39 8.14 14.61
C GLY A 428 -15.14 9.12 15.52
N TYR A 429 -15.72 8.62 16.61
CA TYR A 429 -16.39 9.45 17.61
C TYR A 429 -15.44 10.42 18.32
N GLU A 430 -15.98 11.53 18.79
CA GLU A 430 -15.26 12.54 19.57
C GLU A 430 -14.63 11.95 20.84
N SER A 431 -15.27 10.97 21.46
CA SER A 431 -14.74 10.21 22.60
C SER A 431 -13.39 9.53 22.31
N ASN A 432 -13.12 9.21 21.04
CA ASN A 432 -11.86 8.57 20.65
C ASN A 432 -10.69 9.54 20.87
N TYR A 433 -10.94 10.83 20.61
CA TYR A 433 -9.99 11.91 20.86
C TYR A 433 -9.96 12.31 22.34
N GLU A 434 -11.12 12.54 22.95
CA GLU A 434 -11.18 13.12 24.30
C GLU A 434 -10.86 12.11 25.41
N LEU A 435 -11.19 10.84 25.23
CA LEU A 435 -11.13 9.83 26.30
C LEU A 435 -10.14 8.70 25.99
N ALA A 436 -10.14 8.14 24.78
CA ALA A 436 -9.32 6.98 24.47
C ALA A 436 -7.87 7.34 24.14
N TYR A 437 -7.65 8.33 23.28
CA TYR A 437 -6.32 8.74 22.81
C TYR A 437 -5.35 9.09 23.96
N PRO A 438 -5.72 9.88 24.98
CA PRO A 438 -4.82 10.17 26.11
C PRO A 438 -4.40 8.92 26.87
N ILE A 439 -5.32 7.96 27.06
CA ILE A 439 -5.05 6.69 27.74
C ILE A 439 -4.12 5.82 26.91
N LEU A 440 -4.35 5.72 25.60
CA LEU A 440 -3.48 4.96 24.69
C LEU A 440 -2.04 5.53 24.71
N ALA A 441 -1.90 6.85 24.66
CA ALA A 441 -0.60 7.51 24.73
C ALA A 441 0.10 7.27 26.08
N GLU A 442 -0.62 7.42 27.21
CA GLU A 442 -0.07 7.18 28.56
C GLU A 442 0.35 5.72 28.75
N GLU A 443 -0.44 4.77 28.24
CA GLU A 443 -0.18 3.34 28.39
C GLU A 443 0.78 2.78 27.33
N GLY A 444 1.19 3.58 26.34
CA GLY A 444 2.16 3.20 25.30
C GLY A 444 1.58 2.29 24.21
N PHE A 445 0.29 2.41 23.91
CA PHE A 445 -0.40 1.59 22.90
C PHE A 445 -0.63 2.34 21.60
N TYR A 446 -0.32 1.67 20.49
CA TYR A 446 -0.72 2.12 19.15
C TYR A 446 -2.15 1.67 18.86
N ALA A 447 -2.93 2.51 18.20
CA ALA A 447 -4.26 2.14 17.71
C ALA A 447 -4.51 2.67 16.30
N THR A 448 -5.46 2.04 15.62
CA THR A 448 -6.03 2.49 14.36
C THR A 448 -7.45 2.97 14.60
N ILE A 449 -7.79 4.18 14.16
CA ILE A 449 -9.17 4.64 14.13
C ILE A 449 -9.70 4.55 12.71
N PHE A 450 -10.77 3.78 12.50
CA PHE A 450 -11.49 3.72 11.24
C PHE A 450 -12.62 4.77 11.24
N VAL A 451 -12.54 5.76 10.36
CA VAL A 451 -13.45 6.93 10.39
C VAL A 451 -14.48 6.90 9.26
N ILE A 452 -15.72 7.28 9.58
CA ILE A 452 -16.74 7.62 8.59
C ILE A 452 -16.44 9.05 8.13
N SER A 453 -15.76 9.18 6.99
CA SER A 453 -15.12 10.45 6.62
C SER A 453 -16.09 11.55 6.15
N SER A 454 -17.39 11.28 6.03
CA SER A 454 -18.42 12.32 5.87
C SER A 454 -18.89 12.91 7.21
N PHE A 455 -18.64 12.24 8.35
CA PHE A 455 -19.16 12.60 9.68
C PHE A 455 -18.23 13.47 10.53
N ARG A 456 -16.94 13.56 10.17
CA ARG A 456 -15.96 14.46 10.80
C ARG A 456 -16.52 15.85 11.18
N GLY A 457 -16.38 16.21 12.46
CA GLY A 457 -16.82 17.49 13.01
C GLY A 457 -18.34 17.72 13.05
N ARG A 458 -19.18 16.68 12.86
CA ARG A 458 -20.65 16.83 12.96
C ARG A 458 -21.13 16.82 14.42
N THR A 459 -21.87 17.87 14.81
CA THR A 459 -22.70 18.01 16.03
C THR A 459 -23.81 19.03 15.73
N PRO A 460 -25.10 18.91 16.16
CA PRO A 460 -25.87 17.89 16.90
C PRO A 460 -26.81 17.02 16.02
N GLY A 461 -27.35 15.93 16.58
CA GLY A 461 -28.30 14.99 15.93
C GLY A 461 -27.73 13.60 15.63
N VAL A 462 -26.43 13.41 15.87
CA VAL A 462 -25.67 12.17 15.84
C VAL A 462 -24.72 12.15 17.04
N ILE A 463 -24.16 10.99 17.39
CA ILE A 463 -23.05 10.93 18.37
C ILE A 463 -21.92 11.82 17.83
N PRO A 464 -21.32 12.73 18.63
CA PRO A 464 -20.28 13.63 18.16
C PRO A 464 -19.09 12.89 17.54
N HIS A 465 -18.55 13.42 16.44
CA HIS A 465 -17.36 12.91 15.76
C HIS A 465 -16.25 13.96 15.76
N PHE A 466 -14.99 13.53 15.94
CA PHE A 466 -13.87 14.45 15.94
C PHE A 466 -13.67 15.13 14.57
N SER A 467 -13.04 16.30 14.58
CA SER A 467 -12.71 17.05 13.36
C SER A 467 -11.41 16.55 12.72
N TRP A 468 -11.11 17.00 11.50
CA TRP A 468 -9.84 16.66 10.85
C TRP A 468 -8.62 17.19 11.60
N GLU A 469 -8.74 18.33 12.27
CA GLU A 469 -7.68 18.92 13.09
C GLU A 469 -7.32 17.97 14.26
N LYS A 470 -8.34 17.44 14.94
CA LYS A 470 -8.17 16.44 16.00
C LYS A 470 -7.61 15.12 15.47
N ALA A 471 -8.05 14.68 14.28
CA ALA A 471 -7.50 13.50 13.61
C ALA A 471 -6.01 13.67 13.28
N LEU A 472 -5.62 14.84 12.76
CA LEU A 472 -4.23 15.18 12.47
C LEU A 472 -3.39 15.25 13.74
N GLU A 473 -3.93 15.80 14.84
CA GLU A 473 -3.25 15.82 16.14
C GLU A 473 -2.97 14.40 16.66
N MET A 474 -3.99 13.54 16.67
CA MET A 474 -3.83 12.14 17.07
C MET A 474 -2.80 11.41 16.21
N TYR A 475 -2.78 11.66 14.90
CA TYR A 475 -1.77 11.08 14.01
C TYR A 475 -0.36 11.61 14.28
N ARG A 476 -0.21 12.92 14.44
CA ARG A 476 1.05 13.59 14.76
C ARG A 476 1.69 13.11 16.07
N SER A 477 0.87 12.70 17.03
CA SER A 477 1.35 12.07 18.27
C SER A 477 2.19 10.80 18.04
N GLY A 478 1.99 10.13 16.90
CA GLY A 478 2.57 8.84 16.60
C GLY A 478 1.82 7.64 17.20
N PHE A 479 0.76 7.83 17.99
CA PHE A 479 0.00 6.74 18.61
C PHE A 479 -1.18 6.24 17.78
N ILE A 480 -1.73 7.08 16.91
CA ILE A 480 -2.99 6.79 16.22
C ILE A 480 -2.81 6.85 14.70
N ASP A 481 -3.18 5.79 13.99
CA ASP A 481 -3.34 5.84 12.53
C ASP A 481 -4.83 6.03 12.17
N ILE A 482 -5.13 6.84 11.14
CA ILE A 482 -6.50 7.08 10.68
C ILE A 482 -6.76 6.31 9.39
N HIS A 483 -7.79 5.47 9.36
CA HIS A 483 -8.10 4.57 8.26
C HIS A 483 -9.58 4.60 7.88
N ASN A 484 -9.94 3.86 6.83
CA ASN A 484 -11.20 4.02 6.13
C ASN A 484 -12.35 3.25 6.83
N HIS A 485 -13.45 3.93 7.15
CA HIS A 485 -14.74 3.31 7.50
C HIS A 485 -15.87 3.78 6.58
N THR A 486 -15.58 3.87 5.28
CA THR A 486 -16.44 4.46 4.23
C THR A 486 -16.52 5.98 4.28
N PHE A 487 -16.99 6.59 3.19
CA PHE A 487 -17.29 8.01 3.17
C PHE A 487 -18.64 8.26 3.85
N ASP A 488 -19.71 7.67 3.32
CA ASP A 488 -21.08 7.86 3.82
C ASP A 488 -21.91 6.57 3.74
N ALA A 489 -21.28 5.40 3.57
CA ALA A 489 -21.97 4.12 3.40
C ALA A 489 -22.24 3.35 4.72
N HIS A 490 -22.07 3.99 5.87
CA HIS A 490 -22.34 3.41 7.19
C HIS A 490 -23.82 3.56 7.62
N PHE A 491 -24.73 2.99 6.83
CA PHE A 491 -26.17 2.96 7.14
C PHE A 491 -26.89 1.76 6.51
N TYR A 492 -28.13 1.51 6.97
CA TYR A 492 -29.05 0.56 6.33
C TYR A 492 -30.00 1.28 5.38
N GLY A 493 -29.93 0.95 4.08
CA GLY A 493 -30.82 1.49 3.05
C GLY A 493 -31.95 0.53 2.69
N ARG A 494 -32.95 1.03 1.95
CA ARG A 494 -34.05 0.22 1.39
C ARG A 494 -33.51 -0.60 0.22
N THR A 495 -33.71 -1.92 0.26
CA THR A 495 -33.26 -2.89 -0.76
C THR A 495 -34.45 -3.67 -1.30
N ALA A 496 -34.24 -4.49 -2.34
CA ALA A 496 -35.27 -5.41 -2.83
C ALA A 496 -35.74 -6.42 -1.77
N GLY A 497 -34.89 -6.74 -0.79
CA GLY A 497 -35.18 -7.66 0.31
C GLY A 497 -35.60 -6.99 1.62
N GLY A 498 -35.96 -5.70 1.60
CA GLY A 498 -36.33 -4.93 2.80
C GLY A 498 -35.28 -3.88 3.15
N LYS A 499 -34.52 -4.08 4.22
CA LYS A 499 -33.39 -3.21 4.61
C LYS A 499 -32.08 -3.99 4.55
N GLY A 500 -31.00 -3.34 4.13
CA GLY A 500 -29.67 -3.94 4.08
C GLY A 500 -28.54 -2.89 4.15
N PRO A 501 -27.31 -3.28 4.52
CA PRO A 501 -26.19 -2.35 4.62
C PRO A 501 -25.90 -1.70 3.28
N ALA A 502 -25.72 -0.37 3.26
CA ALA A 502 -25.53 0.40 2.05
C ALA A 502 -24.29 -0.04 1.27
N LEU A 503 -23.19 -0.39 1.96
CA LEU A 503 -21.96 -0.84 1.31
C LEU A 503 -22.13 -2.18 0.57
N THR A 504 -22.97 -3.11 1.05
CA THR A 504 -23.11 -4.46 0.47
C THR A 504 -24.40 -4.68 -0.32
N SER A 505 -25.28 -3.69 -0.38
CA SER A 505 -26.62 -3.82 -0.97
C SER A 505 -26.85 -2.83 -2.10
N ARG A 506 -27.56 -3.29 -3.15
CA ARG A 506 -28.24 -2.43 -4.11
C ARG A 506 -29.40 -1.72 -3.40
N LEU A 507 -29.45 -0.41 -3.50
CA LEU A 507 -30.43 0.43 -2.82
C LEU A 507 -31.52 0.91 -3.77
N TYR A 508 -32.68 1.26 -3.22
CA TYR A 508 -33.64 2.10 -3.93
C TYR A 508 -33.18 3.56 -3.88
N VAL A 509 -32.96 4.16 -5.05
CA VAL A 509 -32.62 5.57 -5.24
C VAL A 509 -33.71 6.18 -6.12
N ASN A 510 -34.39 7.22 -5.64
CA ASN A 510 -35.55 7.84 -6.30
C ASN A 510 -36.62 6.80 -6.70
N ASP A 511 -36.99 5.94 -5.74
CA ASP A 511 -37.96 4.83 -5.89
C ASP A 511 -37.64 3.78 -6.97
N ARG A 512 -36.41 3.79 -7.49
CA ARG A 512 -35.91 2.77 -8.42
C ARG A 512 -34.75 2.01 -7.78
N LEU A 513 -34.77 0.68 -7.88
CA LEU A 513 -33.64 -0.13 -7.45
C LEU A 513 -32.43 0.15 -8.36
N GLU A 514 -31.28 0.47 -7.77
CA GLU A 514 -29.99 0.60 -8.47
C GLU A 514 -29.75 -0.61 -9.36
N THR A 515 -29.22 -0.40 -10.56
CA THR A 515 -28.60 -1.47 -11.35
C THR A 515 -27.33 -1.99 -10.67
N LYS A 516 -26.80 -3.13 -11.11
CA LYS A 516 -25.53 -3.64 -10.59
C LYS A 516 -24.38 -2.64 -10.80
N ALA A 517 -24.30 -2.03 -11.98
CA ALA A 517 -23.25 -1.07 -12.31
C ALA A 517 -23.33 0.21 -11.47
N GLU A 518 -24.54 0.72 -11.18
CA GLU A 518 -24.74 1.88 -10.30
C GLU A 518 -24.30 1.58 -8.86
N TYR A 519 -24.64 0.39 -8.34
CA TYR A 519 -24.16 -0.07 -7.04
C TYR A 519 -22.62 -0.18 -6.99
N GLU A 520 -22.01 -0.84 -7.97
CA GLU A 520 -20.55 -1.02 -8.04
C GLU A 520 -19.81 0.33 -8.16
N LYS A 521 -20.38 1.27 -8.92
CA LYS A 521 -19.87 2.65 -9.01
C LYS A 521 -19.97 3.37 -7.66
N ARG A 522 -21.13 3.31 -6.99
CA ARG A 522 -21.35 3.98 -5.70
C ARG A 522 -20.36 3.51 -4.64
N ILE A 523 -20.15 2.21 -4.50
CA ILE A 523 -19.22 1.67 -3.49
C ILE A 523 -17.76 2.02 -3.82
N PHE A 524 -17.37 2.04 -5.09
CA PHE A 524 -16.03 2.46 -5.50
C PHE A 524 -15.79 3.94 -5.20
N GLU A 525 -16.73 4.81 -5.58
CA GLU A 525 -16.63 6.25 -5.35
C GLU A 525 -16.59 6.59 -3.85
N ASP A 526 -17.41 5.93 -3.04
CA ASP A 526 -17.42 6.10 -1.59
C ASP A 526 -16.06 5.75 -0.96
N LEU A 527 -15.53 4.55 -1.24
CA LEU A 527 -14.26 4.11 -0.67
C LEU A 527 -13.09 4.98 -1.13
N ARG A 528 -13.07 5.37 -2.42
CA ARG A 528 -12.04 6.26 -2.99
C ARG A 528 -12.10 7.65 -2.38
N GLN A 529 -13.29 8.22 -2.24
CA GLN A 529 -13.48 9.55 -1.66
C GLN A 529 -13.03 9.58 -0.20
N SER A 530 -13.40 8.57 0.58
CA SER A 530 -12.99 8.47 1.98
C SER A 530 -11.48 8.42 2.14
N ARG A 531 -10.82 7.54 1.37
CA ARG A 531 -9.37 7.43 1.32
C ARG A 531 -8.72 8.79 1.01
N SER A 532 -9.14 9.42 -0.08
CA SER A 532 -8.59 10.71 -0.53
C SER A 532 -8.77 11.80 0.52
N MET A 533 -9.92 11.85 1.20
CA MET A 533 -10.17 12.83 2.26
C MET A 533 -9.26 12.62 3.46
N ILE A 534 -9.09 11.38 3.93
CA ILE A 534 -8.20 11.09 5.06
C ILE A 534 -6.75 11.45 4.68
N GLU A 535 -6.25 10.96 3.54
CA GLU A 535 -4.87 11.22 3.09
C GLU A 535 -4.59 12.73 2.95
N LYS A 536 -5.55 13.49 2.39
CA LYS A 536 -5.43 14.93 2.23
C LYS A 536 -5.39 15.70 3.56
N ASN A 537 -6.18 15.30 4.55
CA ASN A 537 -6.34 16.07 5.80
C ASN A 537 -5.41 15.60 6.93
N VAL A 538 -5.04 14.32 6.95
CA VAL A 538 -4.23 13.69 8.01
C VAL A 538 -2.80 13.42 7.54
N GLY A 539 -2.60 13.11 6.25
CA GLY A 539 -1.29 12.87 5.66
C GLY A 539 -0.74 11.44 5.85
N ASN A 540 -1.45 10.54 6.52
CA ASN A 540 -1.06 9.14 6.63
C ASN A 540 -1.57 8.34 5.43
N ARG A 541 -0.81 7.31 5.00
CA ARG A 541 -1.22 6.40 3.92
C ARG A 541 -2.43 5.58 4.35
N VAL A 542 -3.48 5.55 3.54
CA VAL A 542 -4.70 4.79 3.86
C VAL A 542 -4.76 3.49 3.04
N PHE A 543 -4.56 2.37 3.73
CA PHE A 543 -4.58 1.03 3.12
C PHE A 543 -5.37 0.00 3.93
N ALA A 544 -5.89 0.37 5.11
CA ALA A 544 -6.78 -0.47 5.90
C ALA A 544 -8.24 0.04 5.80
N LEU A 545 -9.19 -0.89 5.77
CA LEU A 545 -10.63 -0.67 5.74
C LEU A 545 -11.29 -1.48 6.86
N SER A 546 -12.17 -0.86 7.64
CA SER A 546 -13.15 -1.60 8.44
C SER A 546 -14.46 -1.64 7.68
N TYR A 547 -15.04 -2.82 7.46
CA TYR A 547 -16.35 -2.93 6.84
C TYR A 547 -17.45 -2.50 7.81
N PRO A 548 -18.34 -1.56 7.45
CA PRO A 548 -19.55 -1.26 8.23
C PRO A 548 -20.30 -2.54 8.58
N TYR A 549 -20.58 -2.72 9.87
CA TYR A 549 -21.25 -3.90 10.42
C TYR A 549 -20.53 -5.24 10.15
N GLY A 550 -19.27 -5.21 9.71
CA GLY A 550 -18.53 -6.38 9.25
C GLY A 550 -19.05 -7.00 7.95
N SER A 551 -19.96 -6.31 7.24
CA SER A 551 -20.61 -6.84 6.04
C SER A 551 -19.76 -6.60 4.80
N TYR A 552 -19.46 -7.67 4.05
CA TYR A 552 -18.73 -7.60 2.79
C TYR A 552 -19.26 -8.59 1.76
N ASN A 553 -18.96 -8.34 0.50
CA ASN A 553 -19.20 -9.25 -0.62
C ASN A 553 -18.12 -9.06 -1.70
N ARG A 554 -18.18 -9.85 -2.77
CA ARG A 554 -17.19 -9.80 -3.85
C ARG A 554 -17.06 -8.42 -4.52
N SER A 555 -18.17 -7.71 -4.71
CA SER A 555 -18.13 -6.36 -5.32
C SER A 555 -17.46 -5.35 -4.38
N VAL A 556 -17.71 -5.44 -3.07
CA VAL A 556 -17.04 -4.58 -2.07
C VAL A 556 -15.55 -4.86 -1.99
N ILE A 557 -15.13 -6.14 -1.94
CA ILE A 557 -13.71 -6.50 -1.96
C ILE A 557 -13.04 -5.95 -3.23
N ALA A 558 -13.65 -6.16 -4.40
CA ALA A 558 -13.09 -5.65 -5.66
C ALA A 558 -12.94 -4.12 -5.65
N ALA A 559 -13.94 -3.39 -5.16
CA ALA A 559 -13.89 -1.93 -5.03
C ALA A 559 -12.81 -1.48 -4.03
N ALA A 560 -12.69 -2.16 -2.89
CA ALA A 560 -11.70 -1.84 -1.87
C ALA A 560 -10.27 -2.09 -2.38
N VAL A 561 -10.00 -3.21 -3.06
CA VAL A 561 -8.71 -3.49 -3.71
C VAL A 561 -8.40 -2.43 -4.78
N SER A 562 -9.37 -2.11 -5.65
CA SER A 562 -9.19 -1.12 -6.73
C SER A 562 -8.95 0.30 -6.22
N THR A 563 -9.32 0.58 -4.96
CA THR A 563 -9.05 1.85 -4.28
C THR A 563 -7.83 1.76 -3.36
N GLY A 564 -7.05 0.68 -3.46
CA GLY A 564 -5.75 0.47 -2.81
C GLY A 564 -5.82 0.09 -1.33
N HIS A 565 -6.91 -0.54 -0.88
CA HIS A 565 -6.99 -1.14 0.45
C HIS A 565 -6.40 -2.56 0.40
N SER A 566 -5.49 -2.84 1.33
CA SER A 566 -4.76 -4.11 1.45
C SER A 566 -5.09 -4.89 2.72
N LEU A 567 -5.69 -4.25 3.73
CA LEU A 567 -6.19 -4.90 4.95
C LEU A 567 -7.67 -4.56 5.12
N MET A 568 -8.54 -5.55 5.28
CA MET A 568 -9.98 -5.34 5.39
C MET A 568 -10.54 -6.14 6.57
N TYR A 569 -11.11 -5.42 7.53
CA TYR A 569 -11.54 -5.95 8.81
C TYR A 569 -13.04 -6.24 8.84
N THR A 570 -13.36 -7.38 9.44
CA THR A 570 -14.74 -7.85 9.68
C THR A 570 -15.05 -7.81 11.17
N THR A 571 -16.28 -8.18 11.53
CA THR A 571 -16.71 -8.42 12.92
C THR A 571 -16.66 -9.90 13.31
N ARG A 572 -16.12 -10.76 12.43
CA ARG A 572 -15.96 -12.18 12.74
C ARG A 572 -14.86 -12.34 13.78
N GLU A 573 -15.15 -12.98 14.90
CA GLU A 573 -14.17 -13.19 15.94
C GLU A 573 -13.10 -14.23 15.56
N GLY A 574 -11.89 -14.01 16.05
CA GLY A 574 -10.75 -14.91 15.85
C GLY A 574 -9.41 -14.18 15.91
N LEU A 575 -8.33 -14.96 15.80
CA LEU A 575 -6.96 -14.45 15.73
C LEU A 575 -6.46 -14.44 14.29
N ILE A 576 -5.73 -13.39 13.94
CA ILE A 576 -4.99 -13.31 12.69
C ILE A 576 -3.72 -14.14 12.80
N ARG A 577 -3.42 -14.92 11.76
CA ARG A 577 -2.27 -15.82 11.65
C ARG A 577 -1.67 -15.70 10.26
N LYS A 578 -0.51 -16.34 10.05
CA LYS A 578 0.07 -16.48 8.72
C LYS A 578 -0.95 -17.16 7.78
N GLY A 579 -1.23 -16.56 6.64
CA GLY A 579 -2.21 -17.06 5.67
C GLY A 579 -3.67 -16.71 5.97
N THR A 580 -3.96 -15.93 7.01
CA THR A 580 -5.29 -15.30 7.14
C THR A 580 -5.55 -14.41 5.92
N ASP A 581 -6.76 -14.49 5.37
CA ASP A 581 -7.18 -13.67 4.24
C ASP A 581 -7.11 -12.17 4.62
N PRO A 582 -6.25 -11.37 3.96
CA PRO A 582 -6.12 -9.95 4.27
C PRO A 582 -7.38 -9.15 3.92
N TYR A 583 -8.32 -9.73 3.15
CA TYR A 583 -9.58 -9.11 2.78
C TYR A 583 -10.75 -9.50 3.72
N ALA A 584 -10.50 -10.34 4.72
CA ALA A 584 -11.50 -10.78 5.68
C ALA A 584 -10.87 -11.01 7.07
N LEU A 585 -10.17 -10.00 7.58
CA LEU A 585 -9.46 -10.07 8.86
C LEU A 585 -10.47 -10.18 10.02
N PRO A 586 -10.32 -11.17 10.92
CA PRO A 586 -11.14 -11.28 12.11
C PRO A 586 -10.78 -10.20 13.14
N ARG A 587 -11.77 -9.81 13.96
CA ARG A 587 -11.61 -8.92 15.11
C ARG A 587 -12.40 -9.45 16.30
N ILE A 588 -11.86 -9.29 17.50
CA ILE A 588 -12.52 -9.59 18.76
C ILE A 588 -13.23 -8.31 19.21
N ASN A 589 -14.55 -8.36 19.35
CA ASN A 589 -15.31 -7.22 19.86
C ASN A 589 -15.02 -7.04 21.35
N VAL A 590 -14.68 -5.82 21.77
CA VAL A 590 -14.52 -5.52 23.20
C VAL A 590 -15.83 -4.94 23.72
N ASP A 591 -16.62 -5.78 24.37
CA ASP A 591 -17.88 -5.39 25.00
C ASP A 591 -17.63 -4.39 26.15
N GLY A 592 -18.54 -3.44 26.34
CA GLY A 592 -18.48 -2.44 27.41
C GLY A 592 -18.46 -3.01 28.82
N GLY A 593 -18.98 -4.23 28.98
CA GLY A 593 -18.96 -5.00 30.21
C GLY A 593 -17.67 -5.77 30.48
N TYR A 594 -16.76 -5.89 29.50
CA TYR A 594 -15.53 -6.68 29.70
C TYR A 594 -14.61 -6.03 30.74
N SER A 595 -14.40 -6.73 31.84
CA SER A 595 -13.26 -6.48 32.70
C SER A 595 -11.96 -6.83 31.96
N ALA A 596 -10.82 -6.47 32.55
CA ALA A 596 -9.52 -6.87 32.03
C ALA A 596 -9.35 -8.40 31.96
N GLU A 597 -9.92 -9.13 32.93
CA GLU A 597 -9.90 -10.60 32.97
C GLU A 597 -10.79 -11.21 31.88
N ASP A 598 -12.00 -10.66 31.68
CA ASP A 598 -12.91 -11.12 30.63
C ASP A 598 -12.27 -10.98 29.24
N LEU A 599 -11.65 -9.83 28.97
CA LEU A 599 -10.95 -9.60 27.70
C LEU A 599 -9.82 -10.62 27.48
N LEU A 600 -9.00 -10.87 28.51
CA LEU A 600 -7.90 -11.82 28.40
C LEU A 600 -8.40 -13.25 28.18
N HIS A 601 -9.42 -13.67 28.93
CA HIS A 601 -10.06 -14.98 28.76
C HIS A 601 -10.66 -15.13 27.36
N HIS A 602 -11.31 -14.10 26.83
CA HIS A 602 -11.88 -14.13 25.50
C HIS A 602 -10.80 -14.26 24.43
N ILE A 603 -9.71 -13.48 24.50
CA ILE A 603 -8.58 -13.63 23.58
C ILE A 603 -8.01 -15.06 23.66
N GLN A 604 -7.79 -15.57 24.87
CA GLN A 604 -7.25 -16.91 25.12
C GLN A 604 -8.15 -18.04 24.60
N SER A 605 -9.47 -17.82 24.53
CA SER A 605 -10.40 -18.82 23.99
C SER A 605 -10.17 -19.18 22.51
N PHE A 606 -9.41 -18.35 21.77
CA PHE A 606 -9.05 -18.58 20.37
C PHE A 606 -7.65 -19.20 20.16
N HIS A 607 -6.89 -19.40 21.24
CA HIS A 607 -5.52 -19.97 21.19
C HIS A 607 -5.53 -21.47 21.03
#